data_AF-A0A1G4WJ99-F1
#
_entry.id   AF-A0A1G4WJ99-F1
#
_cell.length_a   1.000
_cell.length_b   1.000
_cell.length_c   1.000
_cell.angle_alpha   90.00
_cell.angle_beta   90.00
_cell.angle_gamma   90.00
#
_symmetry.space_group_name_H-M   'P 1'
#
loop_
_entity.id
_entity.type
_entity.pdbx_description
1 polymer ?
#
loop_
_entity_poly.entity_id
_entity_poly.type
_entity_poly.pdbx_seq_one_letter_code
_entity_poly.pdbx_strand_id
1 'polypeptide(L)'
;MSDQLFDYFGEMLRACLDADLSSSPQIGADEFARFLTHDVRLHVLQGRLAATEWGLAEGRGPVHVAATHIVITEHGLLYAAVVTLPQPRHYLAAPRALLDWVADHVAASPPPSGSAAAVDCRLDHDLASIWQFESALRHRLDTDPVLQVQLAPAFAA
;
A
#
# COMPACT_ATOMS: atom_id res chain seq x y z
N MET A 1 14.75 -2.78 -10.61
CA MET A 1 13.50 -3.57 -10.58
C MET A 1 12.48 -3.00 -9.62
N SER A 2 12.88 -2.27 -8.58
CA SER A 2 11.99 -1.52 -7.67
C SER A 2 11.25 -0.37 -8.35
N ASP A 3 11.88 0.32 -9.31
CA ASP A 3 11.33 1.55 -9.90
C ASP A 3 10.09 1.29 -10.79
N GLN A 4 10.12 0.28 -11.66
CA GLN A 4 8.97 -0.07 -12.53
C GLN A 4 7.72 -0.55 -11.77
N LEU A 5 7.89 -1.10 -10.57
CA LEU A 5 6.79 -1.56 -9.72
C LEU A 5 6.15 -0.39 -8.96
N PHE A 6 6.97 0.59 -8.59
CA PHE A 6 6.51 1.88 -8.11
C PHE A 6 5.75 2.61 -9.22
N ASP A 7 6.19 2.49 -10.48
CA ASP A 7 5.45 3.06 -11.60
C ASP A 7 4.05 2.44 -11.70
N TYR A 8 3.88 1.11 -11.70
CA TYR A 8 2.52 0.54 -11.81
C TYR A 8 1.61 0.89 -10.63
N PHE A 9 2.01 0.61 -9.38
CA PHE A 9 1.14 0.90 -8.23
C PHE A 9 1.01 2.40 -7.99
N GLY A 10 2.05 3.19 -8.23
CA GLY A 10 2.01 4.64 -8.14
C GLY A 10 1.10 5.25 -9.21
N GLU A 11 1.22 4.84 -10.48
CA GLU A 11 0.33 5.30 -11.56
C GLU A 11 -1.11 4.85 -11.34
N MET A 12 -1.32 3.60 -10.93
CA MET A 12 -2.64 3.07 -10.61
C MET A 12 -3.27 3.84 -9.45
N LEU A 13 -2.55 4.02 -8.34
CA LEU A 13 -3.04 4.80 -7.19
C LEU A 13 -3.23 6.27 -7.53
N ARG A 14 -2.46 6.82 -8.48
CA ARG A 14 -2.62 8.20 -8.96
C ARG A 14 -3.93 8.38 -9.67
N ALA A 15 -4.26 7.45 -10.57
CA ALA A 15 -5.54 7.43 -11.24
C ALA A 15 -6.70 7.10 -10.27
N CYS A 16 -6.43 6.31 -9.22
CA CYS A 16 -7.38 5.92 -8.16
C CYS A 16 -7.42 6.85 -6.95
N LEU A 17 -6.88 8.07 -6.97
CA LEU A 17 -7.09 9.01 -5.86
C LEU A 17 -7.50 10.40 -6.36
N ASP A 18 -7.59 10.59 -7.68
CA ASP A 18 -7.71 11.91 -8.34
C ASP A 18 -6.73 12.95 -7.75
N ALA A 19 -5.61 12.44 -7.24
CA ALA A 19 -4.58 13.19 -6.57
C ALA A 19 -3.37 13.23 -7.50
N ASP A 20 -2.75 14.40 -7.60
CA ASP A 20 -1.47 14.51 -8.31
C ASP A 20 -0.37 13.86 -7.46
N LEU A 21 -0.26 12.54 -7.54
CA LEU A 21 0.77 11.76 -6.85
C LEU A 21 2.21 12.12 -7.28
N SER A 22 2.40 12.81 -8.40
CA SER A 22 3.72 13.34 -8.77
C SER A 22 4.08 14.60 -8.01
N SER A 23 3.07 15.32 -7.51
CA SER A 23 3.25 16.46 -6.61
C SER A 23 3.18 16.08 -5.13
N SER A 24 2.71 14.86 -4.82
CA SER A 24 2.58 14.39 -3.45
C SER A 24 3.95 14.12 -2.83
N PRO A 25 4.14 14.45 -1.54
CA PRO A 25 5.41 14.18 -0.87
C PRO A 25 5.72 12.68 -0.85
N GLN A 26 6.87 12.31 -1.42
CA GLN A 26 7.48 11.02 -1.18
C GLN A 26 8.34 11.13 0.07
N ILE A 27 7.97 10.39 1.11
CA ILE A 27 8.72 10.35 2.35
C ILE A 27 9.51 9.04 2.45
N GLY A 28 10.77 9.17 2.88
CA GLY A 28 11.66 8.03 3.09
C GLY A 28 11.28 7.23 4.33
N ALA A 29 11.83 6.02 4.43
CA ALA A 29 11.59 5.11 5.56
C ALA A 29 11.91 5.75 6.93
N ASP A 30 12.97 6.56 7.02
CA ASP A 30 13.38 7.26 8.25
C ASP A 30 12.38 8.36 8.66
N GLU A 31 11.78 9.02 7.69
CA GLU A 31 10.75 10.05 7.92
C GLU A 31 9.42 9.38 8.27
N PHE A 32 9.05 8.31 7.57
CA PHE A 32 7.89 7.49 7.91
C PHE A 32 7.99 6.90 9.31
N ALA A 33 9.18 6.49 9.76
CA ALA A 33 9.41 5.98 11.10
C ALA A 33 9.05 6.98 12.21
N ARG A 34 9.07 8.29 11.92
CA ARG A 34 8.65 9.33 12.87
C ARG A 34 7.14 9.33 13.09
N PHE A 35 6.38 8.82 12.12
CA PHE A 35 4.92 8.71 12.15
C PHE A 35 4.43 7.31 12.56
N LEU A 36 5.36 6.36 12.79
CA LEU A 36 5.02 5.00 13.23
C LEU A 36 4.59 4.98 14.70
N THR A 37 3.30 5.17 14.94
CA THR A 37 2.70 4.70 16.19
C THR A 37 2.54 3.17 16.16
N HIS A 38 2.23 2.57 17.32
CA HIS A 38 2.04 1.12 17.41
C HIS A 38 0.98 0.63 16.41
N ASP A 39 -0.11 1.38 16.25
CA ASP A 39 -1.19 1.04 15.33
C ASP A 39 -0.77 1.15 13.87
N VAL A 40 -0.08 2.21 13.44
CA VAL A 40 0.38 2.34 12.04
C VAL A 40 1.33 1.20 11.68
N ARG A 41 2.23 0.85 12.60
CA ARG A 41 3.13 -0.28 12.44
C ARG A 41 2.36 -1.60 12.34
N LEU A 42 1.33 -1.80 13.17
CA LEU A 42 0.47 -2.98 13.11
C LEU A 42 -0.23 -3.10 11.75
N HIS A 43 -0.74 -2.00 11.18
CA HIS A 43 -1.43 -2.02 9.88
C HIS A 43 -0.48 -2.39 8.74
N VAL A 44 0.74 -1.86 8.75
CA VAL A 44 1.77 -2.23 7.76
C VAL A 44 2.16 -3.70 7.89
N LEU A 45 2.29 -4.21 9.12
CA LEU A 45 2.57 -5.63 9.37
C LEU A 45 1.41 -6.53 8.96
N GLN A 46 0.16 -6.13 9.24
CA GLN A 46 -1.04 -6.85 8.82
C GLN A 46 -1.15 -6.90 7.29
N GLY A 47 -0.88 -5.79 6.60
CA GLY A 47 -0.86 -5.77 5.13
C GLY A 47 0.19 -6.71 4.56
N ARG A 48 1.39 -6.74 5.16
CA ARG A 48 2.46 -7.68 4.77
C ARG A 48 2.08 -9.13 5.00
N LEU A 49 1.47 -9.43 6.15
CA LEU A 49 0.99 -10.77 6.49
C LEU A 49 -0.08 -11.21 5.49
N ALA A 50 -1.06 -10.37 5.23
CA ALA A 50 -2.16 -10.63 4.31
C ALA A 50 -1.68 -10.87 2.87
N ALA A 51 -0.68 -10.09 2.41
CA ALA A 51 -0.02 -10.30 1.12
C ALA A 51 0.72 -11.64 1.04
N THR A 52 1.38 -12.02 2.15
CA THR A 52 2.11 -13.29 2.24
C THR A 52 1.15 -14.48 2.25
N GLU A 53 0.08 -14.42 3.04
CA GLU A 53 -0.97 -15.44 3.09
C GLU A 53 -1.63 -15.63 1.72
N TRP A 54 -1.97 -14.54 1.04
CA TRP A 54 -2.52 -14.59 -0.31
C TRP A 54 -1.53 -15.23 -1.29
N GLY A 55 -0.26 -14.81 -1.26
CA GLY A 55 0.78 -15.39 -2.10
C GLY A 55 0.96 -16.90 -1.86
N LEU A 56 0.87 -17.34 -0.60
CA LEU A 56 0.96 -18.76 -0.23
C LEU A 56 -0.26 -19.56 -0.72
N ALA A 57 -1.46 -18.96 -0.70
CA ALA A 57 -2.67 -19.59 -1.23
C ALA A 57 -2.62 -19.74 -2.76
N GLU A 58 -2.02 -18.77 -3.45
CA GLU A 58 -1.97 -18.68 -4.90
C GLU A 58 -0.81 -19.45 -5.56
N GLY A 59 0.23 -19.76 -4.80
CA GLY A 59 1.48 -20.33 -5.30
C GLY A 59 1.86 -21.65 -4.64
N ARG A 60 2.74 -22.42 -5.30
CA ARG A 60 3.44 -23.56 -4.69
C ARG A 60 4.91 -23.20 -4.55
N GLY A 61 5.29 -22.61 -3.42
CA GLY A 61 6.68 -22.24 -3.16
C GLY A 61 6.83 -21.25 -2.02
N PRO A 62 8.09 -20.96 -1.62
CA PRO A 62 8.37 -19.90 -0.65
C PRO A 62 7.94 -18.55 -1.21
N VAL A 63 7.27 -17.77 -0.37
CA VAL A 63 6.70 -16.47 -0.71
C VAL A 63 7.46 -15.39 0.05
N HIS A 64 7.90 -14.36 -0.66
CA HIS A 64 8.54 -13.19 -0.05
C HIS A 64 7.94 -11.91 -0.61
N VAL A 65 7.76 -10.91 0.27
CA VAL A 65 7.38 -9.56 -0.16
C VAL A 65 8.64 -8.84 -0.64
N ALA A 66 8.72 -8.60 -1.95
CA ALA A 66 9.86 -8.00 -2.64
C ALA A 66 9.93 -6.49 -2.47
N ALA A 67 8.76 -5.85 -2.45
CA ALA A 67 8.59 -4.42 -2.37
C ALA A 67 7.28 -4.11 -1.66
N THR A 68 7.28 -3.04 -0.87
CA THR A 68 6.09 -2.50 -0.20
C THR A 68 5.97 -1.02 -0.53
N HIS A 69 4.78 -0.63 -0.94
CA HIS A 69 4.39 0.75 -1.18
C HIS A 69 3.18 1.07 -0.33
N ILE A 70 3.25 2.17 0.42
CA ILE A 70 2.17 2.61 1.31
C ILE A 70 1.72 3.97 0.85
N VAL A 71 0.40 4.14 0.73
CA VAL A 71 -0.22 5.43 0.52
C VAL A 71 -1.12 5.73 1.70
N ILE A 72 -0.93 6.91 2.29
CA ILE A 72 -1.74 7.36 3.42
C ILE A 72 -2.64 8.47 2.91
N THR A 73 -3.94 8.31 3.12
CA THR A 73 -4.99 9.26 2.75
C THR A 73 -5.90 9.49 3.94
N GLU A 74 -6.78 10.48 3.88
CA GLU A 74 -7.82 10.72 4.90
C GLU A 74 -8.76 9.51 5.12
N HIS A 75 -8.86 8.61 4.15
CA HIS A 75 -9.69 7.41 4.23
C HIS A 75 -8.98 6.23 4.90
N GLY A 76 -7.67 6.34 5.18
CA GLY A 76 -6.88 5.31 5.83
C GLY A 76 -5.59 4.97 5.06
N LEU A 77 -5.02 3.81 5.38
CA LEU A 77 -3.77 3.34 4.81
C LEU A 77 -4.05 2.35 3.68
N LEU A 78 -3.53 2.63 2.48
CA LEU A 78 -3.43 1.68 1.39
C LEU A 78 -2.08 0.98 1.46
N TYR A 79 -2.09 -0.34 1.38
CA TYR A 79 -0.90 -1.19 1.40
C TYR A 79 -0.79 -1.93 0.08
N ALA A 80 0.23 -1.62 -0.71
CA ALA A 80 0.57 -2.35 -1.92
C ALA A 80 1.85 -3.16 -1.71
N ALA A 81 1.87 -4.38 -2.22
CA ALA A 81 3.03 -5.26 -2.15
C ALA A 81 3.21 -6.06 -3.42
N VAL A 82 4.48 -6.34 -3.73
CA VAL A 82 4.84 -7.31 -4.76
C VAL A 82 5.33 -8.56 -4.08
N VAL A 83 4.71 -9.67 -4.44
CA VAL A 83 4.97 -10.97 -3.87
C VAL A 83 5.80 -11.79 -4.86
N THR A 84 6.99 -12.23 -4.45
CA THR A 84 7.86 -13.07 -5.27
C THR A 84 7.33 -14.49 -5.30
N LEU A 85 6.84 -14.86 -6.46
CA LEU A 85 6.46 -16.20 -6.89
C LEU A 85 7.17 -16.46 -8.24
N PRO A 86 7.10 -17.67 -8.84
CA PRO A 86 7.68 -17.92 -10.17
C PRO A 86 7.29 -16.87 -11.23
N GLN A 87 6.12 -16.25 -11.05
CA GLN A 87 5.75 -14.98 -11.66
C GLN A 87 5.40 -13.99 -10.54
N PRO A 88 5.92 -12.75 -10.57
CA PRO A 88 5.61 -11.77 -9.54
C PRO A 88 4.10 -11.49 -9.51
N ARG A 89 3.54 -11.35 -8.32
CA ARG A 89 2.12 -11.06 -8.12
C ARG A 89 1.93 -9.77 -7.34
N HIS A 90 0.86 -9.05 -7.63
CA HIS A 90 0.56 -7.75 -7.06
C HIS A 90 -0.55 -7.91 -6.01
N TYR A 91 -0.30 -7.45 -4.80
CA TYR A 91 -1.29 -7.42 -3.73
C TYR A 91 -1.56 -5.99 -3.33
N LEU A 92 -2.83 -5.65 -3.14
CA LEU A 92 -3.27 -4.34 -2.70
C LEU A 92 -4.35 -4.51 -1.64
N ALA A 93 -4.12 -3.90 -0.48
CA ALA A 93 -5.15 -3.75 0.53
C ALA A 93 -5.54 -2.27 0.60
N ALA A 94 -6.83 -1.99 0.47
CA ALA A 94 -7.41 -0.66 0.50
C ALA A 94 -8.44 -0.55 1.63
N PRO A 95 -8.61 0.63 2.23
CA PRO A 95 -9.74 0.92 3.11
C PRO A 95 -11.07 0.65 2.38
N ARG A 96 -12.13 0.23 3.09
CA ARG A 96 -13.41 -0.12 2.44
C ARG A 96 -14.00 1.02 1.64
N ALA A 97 -13.82 2.26 2.10
CA ALA A 97 -14.25 3.46 1.39
C ALA A 97 -13.65 3.58 -0.02
N LEU A 98 -12.47 3.00 -0.26
CA LEU A 98 -11.75 3.03 -1.54
C LEU A 98 -11.80 1.68 -2.28
N LEU A 99 -12.31 0.62 -1.65
CA LEU A 99 -12.20 -0.75 -2.14
C LEU A 99 -12.82 -0.93 -3.53
N ASP A 100 -14.10 -0.59 -3.68
CA ASP A 100 -14.82 -0.81 -4.93
C ASP A 100 -14.17 -0.04 -6.08
N TRP A 101 -13.78 1.20 -5.81
CA TRP A 101 -13.17 2.07 -6.82
C TRP A 101 -11.78 1.58 -7.24
N VAL A 102 -10.96 1.16 -6.29
CA VAL A 102 -9.65 0.54 -6.55
C VAL A 102 -9.80 -0.77 -7.31
N ALA A 103 -10.79 -1.60 -6.95
CA ALA A 103 -11.06 -2.86 -7.63
C ALA A 103 -11.48 -2.64 -9.10
N ASP A 104 -12.38 -1.69 -9.35
CA ASP A 104 -12.81 -1.31 -10.69
C ASP A 104 -11.63 -0.82 -11.54
N HIS A 105 -10.72 -0.03 -10.96
CA HIS A 105 -9.57 0.48 -11.69
C HIS A 105 -8.53 -0.60 -12.00
N VAL A 106 -8.26 -1.51 -11.05
CA VAL A 106 -7.39 -2.68 -11.28
C VAL A 106 -7.99 -3.59 -12.36
N ALA A 107 -9.31 -3.72 -12.42
CA ALA A 107 -9.99 -4.46 -13.49
C ALA A 107 -9.85 -3.76 -14.86
N ALA A 108 -9.90 -2.42 -14.89
CA ALA A 108 -9.74 -1.62 -16.10
C ALA A 108 -8.29 -1.53 -16.59
N SER A 109 -7.32 -1.57 -15.67
CA SER A 109 -5.89 -1.45 -15.93
C SER A 109 -5.12 -2.50 -15.12
N PRO A 110 -5.07 -3.76 -15.60
CA PRO A 110 -4.43 -4.85 -14.89
C PRO A 110 -2.90 -4.72 -14.86
N PRO A 111 -2.20 -5.40 -13.93
CA PRO A 111 -0.76 -5.32 -13.82
C PRO A 111 -0.03 -5.81 -15.07
N PRO A 112 1.16 -5.27 -15.38
CA PRO A 112 1.94 -5.70 -16.52
C PRO A 112 2.25 -7.20 -16.46
N SER A 113 2.31 -7.82 -17.65
CA SER A 113 2.58 -9.25 -17.85
C SER A 113 1.48 -10.23 -17.39
N GLY A 114 0.23 -9.78 -17.20
CA GLY A 114 -0.87 -10.66 -16.78
C GLY A 114 -0.73 -11.18 -15.35
N SER A 115 0.07 -10.48 -14.55
CA SER A 115 0.27 -10.76 -13.14
C SER A 115 -1.04 -10.56 -12.38
N ALA A 116 -1.41 -11.51 -11.52
CA ALA A 116 -2.62 -11.40 -10.72
C ALA A 116 -2.49 -10.22 -9.74
N ALA A 117 -3.54 -9.39 -9.70
CA ALA A 117 -3.76 -8.42 -8.66
C ALA A 117 -4.86 -8.92 -7.71
N ALA A 118 -4.58 -8.97 -6.42
CA ALA A 118 -5.63 -9.09 -5.41
C ALA A 118 -5.88 -7.73 -4.78
N VAL A 119 -7.16 -7.36 -4.70
CA VAL A 119 -7.63 -6.19 -3.94
C VAL A 119 -8.38 -6.70 -2.72
N ASP A 120 -7.97 -6.22 -1.56
CA ASP A 120 -8.42 -6.69 -0.26
C ASP A 120 -8.88 -5.53 0.63
N CYS A 121 -9.87 -5.77 1.50
CA CYS A 121 -10.30 -4.83 2.53
C CYS A 121 -10.06 -5.35 3.95
N ARG A 122 -9.26 -6.41 4.14
CA ARG A 122 -8.88 -6.90 5.47
C ARG A 122 -8.16 -5.86 6.34
N LEU A 123 -7.73 -4.74 5.76
CA LEU A 123 -7.18 -3.56 6.46
C LEU A 123 -8.20 -2.43 6.66
N ASP A 124 -9.50 -2.73 6.62
CA ASP A 124 -10.57 -1.74 6.75
C ASP A 124 -10.61 -1.07 8.13
N HIS A 125 -9.80 -0.02 8.26
CA HIS A 125 -9.79 0.90 9.37
C HIS A 125 -9.72 2.31 8.77
N ASP A 126 -10.80 3.08 8.89
CA ASP A 126 -10.79 4.48 8.49
C ASP A 126 -9.86 5.31 9.40
N LEU A 127 -9.38 6.46 8.91
CA LEU A 127 -8.40 7.28 9.64
C LEU A 127 -8.98 7.86 10.96
N ALA A 128 -10.31 7.88 11.09
CA ALA A 128 -11.03 8.25 12.31
C ALA A 128 -11.10 7.10 13.34
N SER A 129 -11.02 5.85 12.89
CA SER A 129 -10.98 4.61 13.66
C SER A 129 -9.56 4.25 14.07
N ILE A 130 -8.57 4.68 13.29
CA ILE A 130 -7.16 4.69 13.66
C ILE A 130 -6.91 5.89 14.58
N TRP A 131 -7.41 5.79 15.82
CA TRP A 131 -7.30 6.84 16.85
C TRP A 131 -5.83 7.26 17.09
N GLN A 132 -4.86 6.41 16.75
CA GLN A 132 -3.43 6.62 16.98
C GLN A 132 -2.61 7.10 15.77
N PHE A 133 -3.20 7.64 14.69
CA PHE A 133 -2.36 8.47 13.83
C PHE A 133 -1.95 9.72 14.60
N GLU A 134 -0.64 9.96 14.70
CA GLU A 134 -0.08 11.11 15.41
C GLU A 134 -0.74 12.40 14.89
N SER A 135 -1.06 13.33 15.78
CA SER A 135 -1.59 14.65 15.40
C SER A 135 -0.72 15.33 14.33
N ALA A 136 0.60 15.09 14.33
CA ALA A 136 1.50 15.59 13.31
C ALA A 136 1.26 14.97 11.92
N LEU A 137 0.91 13.68 11.82
CA LEU A 137 0.54 13.09 10.54
C LEU A 137 -0.82 13.61 10.06
N ARG A 138 -1.81 13.75 10.96
CA ARG A 138 -3.09 14.37 10.59
C ARG A 138 -2.90 15.80 10.09
N HIS A 139 -2.11 16.58 10.81
CA HIS A 139 -1.75 17.93 10.39
C HIS A 139 -0.95 17.95 9.08
N ARG A 140 -0.10 16.93 8.85
CA ARG A 140 0.60 16.74 7.58
C ARG A 140 -0.38 16.46 6.46
N LEU A 141 -1.41 15.64 6.69
CA LEU A 141 -2.46 15.35 5.70
C LEU A 141 -3.36 16.56 5.42
N ASP A 142 -3.57 17.47 6.39
CA ASP A 142 -4.27 18.74 6.12
C ASP A 142 -3.52 19.60 5.08
N THR A 143 -2.19 19.46 5.01
CA THR A 143 -1.32 20.20 4.08
C THR A 143 -1.10 19.41 2.78
N ASP A 144 -0.88 18.10 2.93
CA ASP A 144 -0.51 17.16 1.88
C ASP A 144 -1.48 15.96 1.94
N PRO A 145 -2.63 16.00 1.25
CA PRO A 145 -3.73 15.05 1.44
C PRO A 145 -3.38 13.60 1.09
N VAL A 146 -2.25 13.40 0.40
CA VAL A 146 -1.69 12.09 0.09
C VAL A 146 -0.20 12.06 0.38
N LEU A 147 0.24 11.04 1.13
CA LEU A 147 1.64 10.77 1.41
C LEU A 147 2.03 9.41 0.86
N GLN A 148 3.18 9.34 0.18
CA GLN A 148 3.73 8.12 -0.38
C GLN A 148 4.96 7.66 0.39
N VAL A 149 4.98 6.36 0.71
CA VAL A 149 6.11 5.74 1.41
C VAL A 149 6.57 4.51 0.65
N GLN A 150 7.88 4.43 0.41
CA GLN A 150 8.52 3.24 -0.13
C GLN A 150 9.36 2.59 0.96
N LEU A 151 9.09 1.30 1.22
CA LEU A 151 9.84 0.54 2.21
C LEU A 151 10.66 -0.54 1.52
N ALA A 152 11.97 -0.53 1.80
CA ALA A 152 12.84 -1.63 1.45
C ALA A 152 12.47 -2.87 2.30
N PRO A 153 12.77 -4.10 1.83
CA PRO A 153 12.47 -5.34 2.56
C PRO A 153 13.00 -5.37 4.01
N ALA A 154 14.08 -4.63 4.29
CA ALA A 154 14.74 -4.55 5.58
C ALA A 154 13.99 -3.72 6.64
N PHE A 155 13.01 -2.89 6.25
CA PHE A 155 12.32 -2.00 7.19
C PHE A 155 11.37 -2.73 8.15
N ALA A 156 11.07 -4.01 7.88
CA ALA A 156 10.11 -4.79 8.66
C ALA A 156 10.75 -6.07 9.24
N ALA A 157 12.04 -6.01 9.58
CA ALA A 157 12.73 -7.00 10.42
C ALA A 157 12.62 -6.63 11.91
#